data_AF-A0ABC8QQW8-F1
#
_entry.id   AF-A0ABC8QQW8-F1
#
_cell.length_a   1.000
_cell.length_b   1.000
_cell.length_c   1.000
_cell.angle_alpha   90.00
_cell.angle_beta   90.00
_cell.angle_gamma   90.00
#
_symmetry.space_group_name_H-M   'P 1'
#
loop_
_entity.id
_entity.type
_entity.pdbx_description
1 polymer ?
#
loop_
_entity_poly.entity_id
_entity_poly.type
_entity_poly.pdbx_seq_one_letter_code
_entity_poly.pdbx_strand_id
1 'polypeptide(L)'
;MARIDYAPGDLNPPHTNPRGTEMIFELEGELDVEFKTTTNVLISKHSMKGENFVFPRCFVHFQKNNDKVPAAVVFGFNSQLLGTQVIAITLFGAMPPVPDNVLTKAFQIDVIEVEKFKSKFAPKK
;
A
#
# COMPACT_ATOMS: atom_id res chain seq x y z
N MET A 1 7.77 15.19 -1.68
CA MET A 1 6.33 15.27 -1.41
C MET A 1 5.59 14.63 -2.59
N ALA A 2 4.36 14.18 -2.38
CA ALA A 2 3.47 13.70 -3.42
C ALA A 2 2.02 14.10 -3.08
N ARG A 3 1.12 14.03 -4.05
CA ARG A 3 -0.34 14.18 -3.86
C ARG A 3 -1.01 12.93 -4.43
N ILE A 4 -2.02 12.42 -3.74
CA ILE A 4 -2.92 11.40 -4.27
C ILE A 4 -4.36 11.89 -4.08
N ASP A 5 -5.14 11.73 -5.12
CA ASP A 5 -6.59 11.96 -5.15
C ASP A 5 -7.27 10.60 -5.21
N TYR A 6 -8.26 10.37 -4.35
CA TYR A 6 -8.97 9.11 -4.19
C TYR A 6 -10.43 9.28 -4.62
N ALA A 7 -10.88 8.52 -5.62
CA ALA A 7 -12.31 8.38 -5.88
C ALA A 7 -12.99 7.55 -4.78
N PRO A 8 -14.32 7.63 -4.65
CA PRO A 8 -15.08 6.76 -3.75
C PRO A 8 -14.73 5.28 -3.96
N GLY A 9 -14.29 4.58 -2.91
CA GLY A 9 -13.90 3.17 -2.96
C GLY A 9 -12.45 2.90 -3.37
N ASP A 10 -11.69 3.92 -3.78
CA ASP A 10 -10.29 3.74 -4.21
C ASP A 10 -9.39 3.27 -3.07
N LEU A 11 -8.41 2.46 -3.45
CA LEU A 11 -7.42 1.87 -2.56
C LEU A 11 -6.03 2.24 -3.06
N ASN A 12 -5.23 2.88 -2.20
CA ASN A 12 -3.79 2.82 -2.34
C ASN A 12 -3.33 1.50 -1.67
N PRO A 13 -2.95 0.48 -2.47
CA PRO A 13 -2.80 -0.89 -1.98
C PRO A 13 -1.67 -1.01 -0.94
N PRO A 14 -1.65 -2.09 -0.15
CA PRO A 14 -0.56 -2.34 0.79
C PRO A 14 0.82 -2.17 0.17
N HIS A 15 1.58 -1.22 0.71
CA HIS A 15 2.92 -0.87 0.25
C HIS A 15 3.84 -0.50 1.42
N THR A 16 5.13 -0.42 1.13
CA THR A 16 6.14 0.03 2.08
C THR A 16 7.18 0.94 1.44
N ASN A 17 7.77 1.79 2.26
CA ASN A 17 8.74 2.80 1.87
C ASN A 17 10.10 2.46 2.51
N PRO A 18 11.04 1.82 1.78
CA PRO A 18 12.26 1.27 2.36
C PRO A 18 13.24 2.33 2.86
N ARG A 19 13.18 3.57 2.35
CA ARG A 19 14.20 4.59 2.64
C ARG A 19 13.67 5.82 3.37
N GLY A 20 12.44 5.81 3.87
CA GLY A 20 11.90 6.95 4.60
C GLY A 20 10.60 6.68 5.33
N THR A 21 10.33 7.51 6.33
CA THR A 21 9.05 7.66 7.00
C THR A 21 8.15 8.52 6.10
N GLU A 22 6.87 8.19 6.07
CA GLU A 22 5.84 8.93 5.37
C GLU A 22 4.90 9.59 6.37
N MET A 23 4.43 10.78 6.05
CA MET A 23 3.38 11.49 6.78
C MET A 23 2.37 12.00 5.77
N ILE A 24 1.09 11.90 6.10
CA ILE A 24 0.01 12.50 5.30
C ILE A 24 -0.63 13.65 6.04
N PHE A 25 -1.12 14.61 5.24
CA PHE A 25 -2.04 15.65 5.64
C PHE A 25 -3.27 15.58 4.73
N GLU A 26 -4.46 15.48 5.33
CA GLU A 26 -5.74 15.38 4.62
C GLU A 26 -6.17 16.76 4.11
N LEU A 27 -6.26 16.94 2.79
CA LEU A 27 -6.69 18.19 2.18
C LEU A 27 -8.21 18.29 2.06
N GLU A 28 -8.85 17.20 1.65
CA GLU A 28 -10.26 17.14 1.28
C GLU A 28 -10.84 15.76 1.62
N GLY A 29 -12.10 15.73 2.03
CA GLY A 29 -12.79 14.47 2.33
C GLY A 29 -12.27 13.79 3.60
N GLU A 30 -12.44 12.47 3.59
CA GLU A 30 -12.17 11.54 4.70
C GLU A 30 -11.50 10.29 4.12
N LEU A 31 -10.55 9.72 4.87
CA LEU A 31 -9.75 8.59 4.40
C LEU A 31 -9.44 7.65 5.57
N ASP A 32 -9.65 6.35 5.37
CA ASP A 32 -9.15 5.34 6.30
C ASP A 32 -7.67 5.09 6.00
N VAL A 33 -6.84 5.24 7.03
CA VAL A 33 -5.39 5.19 6.91
C VAL A 33 -4.84 4.20 7.93
N GLU A 34 -4.07 3.23 7.44
CA GLU A 34 -3.65 2.11 8.27
C GLU A 34 -2.20 1.67 8.06
N PHE A 35 -1.59 1.12 9.12
CA PHE A 35 -0.34 0.37 9.02
C PHE A 35 -0.29 -0.84 9.95
N LYS A 36 0.58 -1.80 9.63
CA LYS A 36 0.87 -2.97 10.46
C LYS A 36 2.14 -2.77 11.27
N THR A 37 2.08 -3.03 12.58
CA THR A 37 3.26 -3.10 13.44
C THR A 37 4.10 -4.35 13.14
N THR A 38 5.32 -4.40 13.67
CA THR A 38 6.18 -5.60 13.61
C THR A 38 5.62 -6.79 14.38
N THR A 39 4.62 -6.57 15.24
CA THR A 39 3.86 -7.60 15.97
C THR A 39 2.50 -7.90 15.32
N ASN A 40 2.32 -7.51 14.05
CA ASN A 40 1.12 -7.73 13.23
C ASN A 40 -0.18 -7.06 13.73
N VAL A 41 -0.07 -6.08 14.64
CA VAL A 41 -1.20 -5.26 15.09
C VAL A 41 -1.53 -4.24 14.00
N LEU A 42 -2.82 -4.10 13.66
CA LEU A 42 -3.29 -3.03 12.78
C LEU A 42 -3.48 -1.75 13.59
N ILE A 43 -2.78 -0.70 13.19
CA ILE A 43 -3.07 0.66 13.64
C ILE A 43 -3.85 1.32 12.52
N SER A 44 -5.06 1.78 12.83
CA SER A 44 -5.97 2.39 11.87
C SER A 44 -6.53 3.69 12.42
N LYS A 45 -6.76 4.66 11.53
CA LYS A 45 -7.49 5.88 11.86
C LYS A 45 -8.41 6.23 10.69
N HIS A 46 -9.64 6.62 11.01
CA HIS A 46 -10.48 7.35 10.09
C HIS A 46 -10.07 8.83 10.14
N SER A 47 -9.37 9.29 9.11
CA SER A 47 -8.73 10.60 9.06
C SER A 47 -9.61 11.59 8.32
N MET A 48 -9.85 12.75 8.92
CA MET A 48 -10.66 13.82 8.34
C MET A 48 -9.80 14.97 7.82
N LYS A 49 -10.37 15.80 6.95
CA LYS A 49 -9.75 17.04 6.47
C LYS A 49 -9.05 17.83 7.59
N GLY A 50 -7.80 18.21 7.33
CA GLY A 50 -6.96 18.98 8.25
C GLY A 50 -6.20 18.13 9.27
N GLU A 51 -6.44 16.82 9.33
CA GLU A 51 -5.70 15.93 10.19
C GLU A 51 -4.43 15.39 9.54
N ASN A 52 -3.55 14.85 10.39
CA ASN A 52 -2.31 14.21 9.96
C ASN A 52 -2.22 12.77 10.47
N PHE A 53 -1.44 11.96 9.76
CA PHE A 53 -1.08 10.61 10.18
C PHE A 53 0.34 10.26 9.72
N VAL A 54 1.07 9.45 10.50
CA VAL A 54 2.48 9.11 10.23
C VAL A 54 2.64 7.59 10.08
N PHE A 55 3.26 7.18 8.99
CA PHE A 55 3.64 5.81 8.71
C PHE A 55 5.14 5.62 8.97
N PRO A 56 5.52 4.81 9.98
CA PRO A 56 6.94 4.52 10.24
C PRO A 56 7.63 3.90 9.02
N ARG A 57 8.92 4.24 8.85
CA ARG A 57 9.77 3.67 7.78
C ARG A 57 9.66 2.13 7.74
N CYS A 58 9.58 1.58 6.54
CA CYS A 58 9.48 0.14 6.25
C CYS A 58 8.19 -0.56 6.71
N PHE A 59 7.25 0.12 7.37
CA PHE A 59 6.00 -0.54 7.79
C PHE A 59 5.05 -0.67 6.59
N VAL A 60 4.37 -1.81 6.50
CA VAL A 60 3.34 -2.00 5.48
C VAL A 60 2.14 -1.15 5.86
N HIS A 61 1.73 -0.27 4.96
CA HIS A 61 0.62 0.64 5.13
C HIS A 61 -0.23 0.72 3.86
N PHE A 62 -1.44 1.22 4.01
CA PHE A 62 -2.40 1.42 2.94
C PHE A 62 -3.38 2.52 3.35
N GLN A 63 -4.11 3.02 2.35
CA GLN A 63 -5.18 3.96 2.57
C GLN A 63 -6.36 3.59 1.68
N LYS A 64 -7.56 3.74 2.22
CA LYS A 64 -8.79 3.47 1.47
C LYS A 64 -9.81 4.58 1.69
N ASN A 65 -10.36 5.07 0.58
CA ASN A 65 -11.54 5.92 0.63
C ASN A 65 -12.78 5.02 0.73
N ASN A 66 -13.30 4.82 1.95
CA ASN A 66 -14.54 4.07 2.17
C ASN A 66 -15.79 4.95 2.06
N ASP A 67 -15.63 6.26 1.85
CA ASP A 67 -16.72 7.20 1.71
C ASP A 67 -17.28 7.27 0.29
N LYS A 68 -18.40 7.98 0.17
CA LYS A 68 -19.14 8.17 -1.09
C LYS A 68 -18.69 9.42 -1.86
N VAL A 69 -17.72 10.16 -1.34
CA VAL A 69 -17.19 11.40 -1.93
C VAL A 69 -15.68 11.27 -2.16
N PRO A 70 -15.11 12.01 -3.13
CA PRO A 70 -13.66 12.02 -3.31
C PRO A 70 -12.91 12.55 -2.09
N ALA A 71 -11.66 12.10 -1.92
CA ALA A 71 -10.73 12.57 -0.90
C ALA A 71 -9.37 12.91 -1.53
N ALA A 72 -8.56 13.74 -0.87
CA ALA A 72 -7.25 14.12 -1.39
C ALA A 72 -6.26 14.39 -0.24
N VAL A 73 -5.04 13.87 -0.39
CA VAL A 73 -3.98 14.01 0.61
C VAL A 73 -2.68 14.50 0.00
N VAL A 74 -1.86 15.14 0.82
CA VAL A 74 -0.45 15.43 0.51
C VAL A 74 0.46 14.63 1.42
N PHE A 75 1.47 14.01 0.83
CA PHE A 75 2.48 13.20 1.51
C PHE A 75 3.77 13.99 1.70
N GLY A 76 4.27 14.00 2.93
CA GLY A 76 5.61 14.41 3.32
C GLY A 76 6.51 13.19 3.55
N PHE A 77 7.79 13.32 3.18
CA PHE A 77 8.78 12.25 3.35
C PHE A 77 10.06 12.81 3.96
N ASN A 78 10.71 12.02 4.81
CA ASN A 78 12.05 12.37 5.33
C ASN A 78 13.20 11.86 4.45
N SER A 79 12.93 11.55 3.18
CA SER A 79 13.93 11.13 2.19
C SER A 79 13.56 11.68 0.81
N GLN A 80 14.56 12.19 0.09
CA GLN A 80 14.39 12.67 -1.28
C GLN A 80 14.11 11.52 -2.26
N LEU A 81 14.57 10.31 -1.94
CA LEU A 81 14.38 9.10 -2.73
C LEU A 81 13.78 8.02 -1.84
N LEU A 82 12.50 8.15 -1.49
CA LEU A 82 11.78 7.23 -0.61
C LEU A 82 11.83 5.77 -1.11
N GLY A 83 11.52 5.59 -2.40
CA GLY A 83 11.20 4.28 -2.98
C GLY A 83 9.87 3.74 -2.45
N THR A 84 9.16 2.97 -3.26
CA THR A 84 7.90 2.36 -2.87
C THR A 84 7.85 0.93 -3.38
N GLN A 85 7.46 0.00 -2.52
CA GLN A 85 7.22 -1.40 -2.87
C GLN A 85 5.76 -1.73 -2.59
N VAL A 86 4.96 -1.88 -3.64
CA VAL A 86 3.59 -2.38 -3.55
C VAL A 86 3.65 -3.90 -3.37
N ILE A 87 3.18 -4.41 -2.23
CA ILE A 87 3.45 -5.78 -1.79
C ILE A 87 3.00 -6.82 -2.81
N ALA A 88 1.78 -6.68 -3.33
CA ALA A 88 1.24 -7.63 -4.31
C ALA A 88 2.04 -7.62 -5.63
N ILE A 89 2.41 -6.44 -6.13
CA ILE A 89 3.20 -6.32 -7.37
C ILE A 89 4.61 -6.86 -7.16
N THR A 90 5.25 -6.56 -6.02
CA THR A 90 6.59 -7.04 -5.70
C THR A 90 6.67 -8.57 -5.59
N LEU A 91 5.60 -9.25 -5.17
CA LEU A 91 5.59 -10.70 -5.01
C LEU A 91 5.07 -11.44 -6.26
N PHE A 92 4.00 -10.94 -6.88
CA PHE A 92 3.30 -11.65 -7.96
C PHE A 92 3.52 -11.04 -9.35
N GLY A 93 4.00 -9.79 -9.44
CA GLY A 93 4.30 -9.09 -10.70
C GLY A 93 5.80 -8.84 -10.93
N ALA A 94 6.67 -9.50 -10.17
CA ALA A 94 8.12 -9.29 -10.25
C ALA A 94 8.71 -9.69 -11.62
N MET A 95 9.82 -9.04 -11.99
CA MET A 95 10.61 -9.35 -13.18
C MET A 95 12.10 -9.45 -12.80
N PRO A 96 12.73 -10.64 -12.89
CA PRO A 96 12.12 -11.94 -13.20
C PRO A 96 11.10 -12.38 -12.12
N PRO A 97 10.14 -13.27 -12.46
CA PRO A 97 9.13 -13.73 -11.49
C PRO A 97 9.74 -14.44 -10.29
N VAL A 98 9.14 -14.25 -9.11
CA VAL A 98 9.48 -15.06 -7.92
C VAL A 98 9.15 -16.53 -8.21
N PRO A 99 10.03 -17.50 -7.91
CA PRO A 99 9.77 -18.92 -8.18
C PRO A 99 8.48 -19.41 -7.52
N ASP A 100 7.71 -20.24 -8.24
CA ASP A 100 6.40 -20.70 -7.74
C ASP A 100 6.53 -21.51 -6.45
N ASN A 101 7.56 -22.35 -6.33
CA ASN A 101 7.81 -23.14 -5.12
C ASN A 101 8.09 -22.29 -3.87
N VAL A 102 8.57 -21.05 -4.04
CA VAL A 102 8.75 -20.10 -2.94
C VAL A 102 7.39 -19.55 -2.51
N LEU A 103 6.56 -19.12 -3.47
CA LEU A 103 5.26 -18.54 -3.19
C LEU A 103 4.27 -19.57 -2.65
N THR A 104 4.21 -20.79 -3.21
CA THR A 104 3.33 -21.85 -2.70
C THR A 104 3.65 -22.18 -1.24
N LYS A 105 4.94 -22.28 -0.90
CA LYS A 105 5.39 -22.57 0.47
C LYS A 105 5.18 -21.39 1.42
N ALA A 106 5.40 -20.16 0.97
CA ALA A 106 5.23 -18.96 1.79
C ALA A 106 3.75 -18.64 2.09
N PHE A 107 2.88 -18.82 1.10
CA PHE A 107 1.45 -18.51 1.21
C PHE A 107 0.60 -19.72 1.61
N GLN A 108 1.18 -20.93 1.65
CA GLN A 108 0.49 -22.19 1.98
C GLN A 108 -0.69 -22.49 1.04
N ILE A 109 -0.47 -22.23 -0.25
CA ILE A 109 -1.46 -22.38 -1.34
C ILE A 109 -0.89 -23.26 -2.45
N ASP A 110 -1.76 -23.75 -3.33
CA ASP A 110 -1.33 -24.55 -4.47
C ASP A 110 -0.70 -23.70 -5.60
N VAL A 111 -0.05 -24.38 -6.55
CA VAL A 111 0.61 -23.71 -7.69
C VAL A 111 -0.38 -23.04 -8.63
N ILE A 112 -1.60 -23.58 -8.76
CA ILE A 112 -2.65 -23.03 -9.63
C ILE A 112 -3.12 -21.68 -9.07
N GLU A 113 -3.23 -21.55 -7.75
CA GLU A 113 -3.53 -20.29 -7.07
C GLU A 113 -2.41 -19.25 -7.24
N VAL A 114 -1.14 -19.67 -7.13
CA VAL A 114 0.02 -18.78 -7.38
C VAL A 114 0.02 -18.27 -8.82
N GLU A 115 -0.15 -19.15 -9.80
CA GLU A 115 -0.20 -18.77 -11.23
C GLU A 115 -1.38 -17.83 -11.51
N LYS A 116 -2.54 -18.12 -10.90
CA LYS A 116 -3.71 -17.25 -10.96
C LYS A 116 -3.40 -15.86 -10.40
N PHE A 117 -2.71 -15.75 -9.26
CA PHE A 117 -2.29 -14.44 -8.74
C PHE A 117 -1.30 -13.75 -9.67
N LYS A 118 -0.24 -14.43 -10.13
CA LYS A 118 0.72 -13.86 -11.08
C LYS A 118 0.06 -13.32 -12.35
N SER A 119 -0.92 -14.04 -12.89
CA SER A 119 -1.64 -13.62 -14.10
C SER A 119 -2.36 -12.27 -13.95
N LYS A 120 -2.81 -11.91 -12.74
CA LYS A 120 -3.49 -10.63 -12.44
C LYS A 120 -2.52 -9.44 -12.40
N PHE A 121 -1.23 -9.69 -12.16
CA PHE A 121 -0.20 -8.65 -12.03
C PHE A 121 0.83 -8.68 -13.17
N ALA A 122 0.63 -9.55 -14.15
CA ALA A 122 1.47 -9.58 -15.35
C ALA A 122 1.39 -8.24 -16.10
N PRO A 123 2.50 -7.77 -16.72
CA PRO A 123 2.47 -6.57 -17.55
C PRO A 123 1.36 -6.68 -18.60
N LYS A 124 0.52 -5.64 -18.70
CA LYS A 124 -0.41 -5.54 -19.81
C LYS A 124 0.41 -5.42 -21.10
N LYS A 125 0.17 -6.30 -22.06
CA LYS A 125 0.73 -6.20 -23.41
C LYS A 125 0.24 -4.94 -24.11
#